data_AF-A0A9D6SU32-F1
#
_entry.id   AF-A0A9D6SU32-F1
#
_cell.length_a   1.000
_cell.length_b   1.000
_cell.length_c   1.000
_cell.angle_alpha   90.00
_cell.angle_beta   90.00
_cell.angle_gamma   90.00
#
_symmetry.space_group_name_H-M   'P 1'
#
loop_
_entity.id
_entity.type
_entity.pdbx_description
1 polymer ?
#
loop_
_entity_poly.entity_id
_entity_poly.type
_entity_poly.pdbx_seq_one_letter_code
_entity_poly.pdbx_strand_id
1 'polypeptide(L)' 'MTERHDIEKMAEKVRLIKEAATELTHLSRGTQAVNRNAERILASVKMLEINISDVLDIA' A
#
# COMPACT_ATOMS: atom_id res chain seq x y z
N MET A 1 0.21 -14.48 18.54
CA MET A 1 0.87 -14.49 17.20
C MET A 1 -0.22 -14.20 16.19
N THR A 2 0.05 -13.35 15.21
CA THR A 2 -0.87 -13.15 14.07
C THR A 2 -0.82 -14.40 13.20
N GLU A 3 -1.97 -14.93 12.78
CA GLU A 3 -2.00 -16.10 11.90
C GLU A 3 -1.49 -15.72 10.50
N ARG A 4 -0.77 -16.65 9.85
CA ARG A 4 -0.24 -16.45 8.49
C ARG A 4 -1.32 -16.01 7.50
N HIS A 5 -2.51 -16.60 7.59
CA HIS A 5 -3.68 -16.23 6.76
C HIS A 5 -4.05 -14.75 6.89
N ASP A 6 -3.96 -14.17 8.09
CA ASP A 6 -4.27 -12.76 8.30
C ASP A 6 -3.15 -11.85 7.77
N ILE A 7 -1.89 -12.30 7.81
CA ILE A 7 -0.76 -11.59 7.19
C ILE A 7 -0.91 -11.56 5.67
N GLU A 8 -1.30 -12.68 5.06
CA GLU A 8 -1.56 -12.77 3.61
C GLU A 8 -2.74 -11.86 3.19
N LYS A 9 -3.82 -11.81 3.99
CA LYS A 9 -4.90 -10.84 3.76
C LYS A 9 -4.43 -9.39 3.85
N MET A 10 -3.59 -9.06 4.83
CA MET A 10 -3.04 -7.71 4.96
C MET A 10 -2.18 -7.35 3.75
N ALA A 11 -1.32 -8.28 3.30
CA ALA A 11 -0.50 -8.10 2.09
C ALA A 11 -1.37 -7.76 0.87
N GLU A 12 -2.45 -8.52 0.68
CA GLU A 12 -3.40 -8.28 -0.41
C GLU A 12 -4.10 -6.92 -0.28
N LYS A 13 -4.51 -6.51 0.93
CA LYS A 13 -5.09 -5.17 1.13
C LYS A 13 -4.09 -4.06 0.83
N VAL A 14 -2.82 -4.21 1.22
CA VAL A 14 -1.77 -3.24 0.90
C VAL A 14 -1.54 -3.14 -0.62
N ARG A 15 -1.56 -4.28 -1.33
CA ARG A 15 -1.50 -4.31 -2.81
C ARG A 15 -2.66 -3.53 -3.43
N LEU A 16 -3.88 -3.76 -2.99
CA LEU A 16 -5.06 -3.06 -3.52
C LEU A 16 -5.02 -1.55 -3.25
N ILE A 17 -4.53 -1.11 -2.09
CA ILE A 17 -4.35 0.31 -1.78
C ILE A 17 -3.31 0.94 -2.71
N LYS A 18 -2.22 0.23 -3.00
CA LYS A 18 -1.19 0.67 -3.96
C LYS A 18 -1.79 0.93 -5.33
N GLU A 19 -2.57 -0.03 -5.84
CA GLU A 19 -3.20 0.06 -7.16
C GLU A 19 -4.15 1.26 -7.25
N ALA A 20 -5.02 1.42 -6.25
CA ALA A 20 -5.93 2.57 -6.19
C ALA A 20 -5.18 3.91 -6.10
N ALA A 21 -4.11 3.99 -5.30
CA ALA A 21 -3.30 5.20 -5.18
C ALA A 21 -2.55 5.53 -6.47
N THR A 22 -2.01 4.52 -7.16
CA THR A 22 -1.41 4.69 -8.50
C THR A 22 -2.44 5.14 -9.53
N GLU A 23 -3.65 4.57 -9.52
CA GLU A 23 -4.72 5.02 -10.41
C GLU A 23 -5.10 6.49 -10.16
N LEU A 24 -5.14 6.93 -8.91
CA LEU A 24 -5.38 8.33 -8.56
C LEU A 24 -4.34 9.29 -9.14
N THR A 25 -3.06 8.90 -9.25
CA THR A 25 -2.05 9.78 -9.89
C THR A 25 -2.34 9.95 -11.38
N HIS A 26 -2.77 8.88 -12.06
CA HIS A 26 -3.16 8.91 -13.47
C HIS A 26 -4.45 9.70 -13.72
N LEU A 27 -5.44 9.56 -12.82
CA LEU A 27 -6.75 10.24 -12.93
C LEU A 27 -6.73 11.70 -12.46
N SER A 28 -5.68 12.13 -11.75
CA SER A 28 -5.61 13.46 -11.12
C SER A 28 -5.82 14.63 -12.08
N ARG A 29 -5.54 14.45 -13.38
CA ARG A 29 -5.71 15.46 -14.46
C ARG A 29 -5.16 16.84 -14.10
N GLY A 30 -4.00 16.88 -13.42
CA GLY A 30 -3.34 18.12 -13.00
C GLY A 30 -3.81 18.68 -11.65
N THR A 31 -4.70 17.98 -10.95
CA THR A 31 -5.12 18.35 -9.59
C THR A 31 -3.99 18.06 -8.60
N GLN A 32 -3.15 19.07 -8.34
CA GLN A 32 -1.94 18.94 -7.53
C GLN A 32 -2.20 18.35 -6.13
N ALA A 33 -3.33 18.70 -5.51
CA ALA A 33 -3.71 18.18 -4.20
C ALA A 33 -3.93 16.66 -4.25
N VAL A 34 -4.56 16.13 -5.30
CA VAL A 34 -4.79 14.69 -5.48
C VAL A 34 -3.46 13.98 -5.70
N ASN A 35 -2.59 14.48 -6.57
CA ASN A 35 -1.26 13.91 -6.78
C ASN A 35 -0.45 13.82 -5.48
N ARG A 36 -0.37 14.91 -4.71
CA ARG A 36 0.37 14.92 -3.44
C ARG A 36 -0.25 13.99 -2.38
N ASN A 37 -1.56 13.78 -2.39
CA ASN A 37 -2.19 12.80 -1.50
C ASN A 37 -1.85 11.37 -1.95
N ALA A 38 -1.97 11.08 -3.24
CA ALA A 38 -1.66 9.77 -3.81
C ALA A 38 -0.19 9.40 -3.59
N GLU A 39 0.75 10.31 -3.80
CA GLU A 39 2.19 10.11 -3.51
C GLU A 39 2.44 9.80 -2.02
N ARG A 40 1.79 10.51 -1.10
CA ARG A 40 1.91 10.23 0.34
C ARG A 40 1.36 8.86 0.71
N ILE A 41 0.22 8.47 0.15
CA ILE A 41 -0.34 7.12 0.33
C ILE A 41 0.65 6.07 -0.16
N LEU A 42 1.24 6.25 -1.35
CA LEU A 42 2.23 5.32 -1.91
C LEU A 42 3.48 5.20 -1.02
N ALA A 43 3.93 6.30 -0.40
CA ALA A 43 5.03 6.26 0.56
C ALA A 43 4.69 5.43 1.80
N SER A 44 3.49 5.60 2.37
CA SER A 44 3.01 4.79 3.50
C SER A 44 2.82 3.32 3.12
N VAL A 45 2.28 3.04 1.94
CA VAL A 45 2.15 1.68 1.38
C VAL A 45 3.51 1.00 1.30
N LYS A 46 4.55 1.71 0.84
CA LYS A 46 5.89 1.14 0.76
C LYS A 46 6.44 0.69 2.12
N MET A 47 6.16 1.44 3.17
CA MET A 47 6.52 1.05 4.53
C MET A 47 5.73 -0.18 5.00
N LEU A 48 4.43 -0.25 4.70
CA LEU A 48 3.61 -1.41 5.03
C LEU A 48 4.07 -2.67 4.29
N GLU A 49 4.48 -2.56 3.01
CA GLU A 49 5.07 -3.67 2.26
C GLU A 49 6.30 -4.23 2.99
N ILE A 50 7.22 -3.36 3.45
CA ILE A 50 8.41 -3.78 4.21
C ILE A 50 7.99 -4.47 5.51
N ASN A 51 7.11 -3.84 6.29
CA ASN A 51 6.69 -4.38 7.58
C ASN A 51 5.97 -5.73 7.48
N ILE A 52 5.23 -5.97 6.39
CA ILE A 52 4.54 -7.24 6.16
C ILE A 52 5.51 -8.32 5.65
N SER A 53 6.42 -7.98 4.73
CA SER A 53 7.44 -8.91 4.26
C SER A 53 8.35 -9.39 5.39
N ASP A 54 8.79 -8.48 6.26
CA ASP A 54 9.60 -8.84 7.44
C ASP A 54 8.89 -9.87 8.33
N VAL A 55 7.56 -9.78 8.45
CA VAL A 55 6.77 -10.73 9.25
C VAL A 55 6.59 -12.07 8.52
N LEU A 56 6.43 -12.07 7.19
CA LEU A 56 6.33 -13.30 6.38
C LEU A 56 7.66 -14.07 6.32
N ASP A 57 8.78 -13.38 6.36
CA ASP A 57 10.11 -14.01 6.32
C ASP A 57 10.50 -14.66 7.66
N ILE A 58 9.85 -14.26 8.77
CA ILE A 58 10.12 -14.75 10.13
C ILE A 58 9.11 -15.82 10.59
N ALA A 59 7.96 -15.94 9.92
CA ALA A 59 6.84 -16.84 10.29
C ALA A 59 6.84 -18.19 9.55
#